data_AF-A0A0W1JCH6-F1
#
_entry.id   AF-A0A0W1JCH6-F1
#
_cell.length_a   1.000
_cell.length_b   1.000
_cell.length_c   1.000
_cell.angle_alpha   90.00
_cell.angle_beta   90.00
_cell.angle_gamma   90.00
#
_symmetry.space_group_name_H-M   'P 1'
#
loop_
_entity.id
_entity.type
_entity.pdbx_description
1 polymer ?
#
loop_
_entity_poly.entity_id
_entity_poly.type
_entity_poly.pdbx_seq_one_letter_code
_entity_poly.pdbx_strand_id
1 'polypeptide(L)'
;MRKPSFAVRVVVGLITIALIAGGSYLFEAKAKAQGSMTGQLVPVVQHDAIVAYVDSGAVGQLSEQEKEVKGEAAAKRDDQAASLDFVLNSAGITAYSRVEIGDIADNDNSLSLTRQEAAKVVLRPGTDGTVSLLAPEQGDKVLIKIVGKLYVAD
;
A
#
# COMPACT_ATOMS: atom_id res chain seq x y z
N MET A 1 39.67 -38.27 -2.42
CA MET A 1 38.34 -37.65 -2.30
C MET A 1 37.47 -38.12 -3.48
N ARG A 2 36.37 -38.85 -3.23
CA ARG A 2 35.43 -39.27 -4.30
C ARG A 2 34.56 -38.06 -4.70
N LYS A 3 34.50 -37.75 -6.00
CA LYS A 3 33.63 -36.69 -6.51
C LYS A 3 32.16 -37.11 -6.34
N PRO A 4 31.26 -36.22 -5.86
CA PRO A 4 29.84 -36.54 -5.74
C PRO A 4 29.25 -36.88 -7.11
N SER A 5 28.38 -37.89 -7.15
CA SER A 5 27.71 -38.34 -8.36
C SER A 5 26.83 -37.23 -8.94
N PHE A 6 26.53 -37.32 -10.24
CA PHE A 6 25.68 -36.34 -10.92
C PHE A 6 24.32 -36.17 -10.21
N ALA A 7 23.70 -37.27 -9.77
CA ALA A 7 22.45 -37.24 -9.01
C ALA A 7 22.58 -36.44 -7.70
N VAL A 8 23.67 -36.63 -6.94
CA VAL A 8 23.92 -35.86 -5.71
C VAL A 8 24.05 -34.37 -6.00
N ARG A 9 24.71 -33.99 -7.10
CA ARG A 9 24.86 -32.58 -7.49
C ARG A 9 23.51 -31.94 -7.87
N VAL A 10 22.65 -32.67 -8.58
CA VAL A 10 21.32 -32.21 -8.96
C VAL A 10 20.45 -32.02 -7.71
N VAL A 11 20.45 -32.98 -6.79
CA VAL A 11 19.69 -32.89 -5.52
C VAL A 11 20.15 -31.69 -4.70
N VAL A 12 21.46 -31.49 -4.54
CA VAL A 12 22.00 -30.32 -3.84
C VAL A 12 21.57 -29.02 -4.52
N GLY A 13 21.65 -28.94 -5.85
CA GLY A 13 21.21 -27.76 -6.61
C GLY A 13 19.73 -27.41 -6.40
N LEU A 14 18.84 -28.42 -6.45
CA LEU A 14 17.41 -28.21 -6.21
C LEU A 14 17.12 -27.75 -4.78
N ILE A 15 17.80 -28.32 -3.77
CA ILE A 15 17.68 -27.90 -2.38
C ILE A 15 18.17 -26.46 -2.22
N THR A 16 19.28 -26.09 -2.85
CA THR A 16 19.78 -24.71 -2.81
C THR A 16 18.78 -23.73 -3.41
N ILE A 17 18.16 -24.04 -4.56
CA ILE A 17 17.12 -23.20 -5.16
C ILE A 17 15.91 -23.07 -4.23
N ALA A 18 15.44 -24.19 -3.66
CA ALA A 18 14.32 -24.17 -2.72
C ALA A 18 14.62 -23.33 -1.47
N LEU A 19 15.84 -23.39 -0.94
CA LEU A 19 16.28 -22.58 0.20
C LEU A 19 16.36 -21.10 -0.16
N ILE A 20 16.87 -20.75 -1.34
CA ILE A 20 16.90 -19.36 -1.81
C ILE A 20 15.47 -18.84 -1.96
N ALA A 21 14.60 -19.56 -2.65
CA ALA A 21 13.21 -19.14 -2.86
C ALA A 21 12.45 -19.00 -1.54
N GLY A 22 12.57 -19.98 -0.63
CA GLY A 22 11.94 -19.93 0.69
C GLY A 22 12.51 -18.82 1.56
N GLY A 23 13.83 -18.59 1.50
CA GLY A 23 14.50 -17.49 2.22
C GLY A 23 14.05 -16.12 1.71
N SER A 24 13.97 -15.94 0.40
CA SER A 24 13.47 -14.70 -0.23
C SER A 24 12.03 -14.41 0.18
N TYR A 25 11.15 -15.42 0.16
CA TYR A 25 9.76 -15.27 0.59
C TYR A 25 9.66 -14.83 2.06
N LEU A 26 10.42 -15.47 2.96
CA LEU A 26 10.44 -15.09 4.38
C LEU A 26 10.98 -13.67 4.60
N PHE A 27 12.01 -13.28 3.84
CA PHE A 27 12.58 -11.94 3.91
C PHE A 27 11.56 -10.89 3.46
N GLU A 28 10.87 -11.13 2.35
CA GLU A 28 9.83 -10.25 1.84
C GLU A 28 8.67 -10.10 2.84
N ALA A 29 8.21 -11.21 3.43
CA ALA A 29 7.16 -11.20 4.45
C ALA A 29 7.56 -10.35 5.67
N LYS A 30 8.81 -10.49 6.13
CA LYS A 30 9.34 -9.67 7.23
C LYS A 30 9.47 -8.20 6.86
N ALA A 31 9.97 -7.91 5.66
CA ALA A 31 10.09 -6.55 5.17
C ALA A 31 8.71 -5.85 5.09
N LYS A 32 7.70 -6.56 4.58
CA LYS A 32 6.31 -6.06 4.53
C LYS A 32 5.72 -5.82 5.91
N ALA A 33 5.90 -6.76 6.84
CA ALA A 33 5.44 -6.60 8.22
C ALA A 33 6.11 -5.40 8.90
N GLN A 34 7.43 -5.26 8.75
CA GLN A 34 8.19 -4.15 9.33
C GLN A 34 7.77 -2.81 8.72
N GLY A 35 7.64 -2.72 7.38
CA GLY A 35 7.19 -1.50 6.71
C GLY A 35 5.76 -1.11 7.08
N SER A 36 4.88 -2.09 7.35
CA SER A 36 3.53 -1.83 7.84
C SER A 36 3.50 -1.32 9.28
N MET A 37 4.41 -1.79 10.14
CA MET A 37 4.55 -1.25 11.50
C MET A 37 5.08 0.19 11.53
N THR A 38 5.80 0.62 10.49
CA THR A 38 6.36 1.98 10.40
C THR A 38 5.56 2.92 9.50
N GLY A 39 4.55 2.43 8.79
CA GLY A 39 3.67 3.22 7.91
C GLY A 39 4.27 3.51 6.55
N GLN A 40 5.39 2.87 6.24
CA GLN A 40 6.04 2.94 4.93
C GLN A 40 5.36 2.02 3.91
N LEU A 41 4.66 0.98 4.38
CA LEU A 41 3.84 0.08 3.57
C LEU A 41 2.45 0.01 4.16
N VAL A 42 1.47 0.59 3.46
CA VAL A 42 0.07 0.59 3.87
C VAL A 42 -0.62 -0.66 3.31
N PRO A 43 -0.96 -1.67 4.13
CA PRO A 43 -1.79 -2.77 3.69
C PRO A 43 -3.21 -2.30 3.36
N VAL A 44 -3.68 -2.68 2.17
CA VAL A 44 -5.08 -2.59 1.77
C VAL A 44 -5.72 -3.95 2.02
N VAL A 45 -6.74 -3.98 2.87
CA VAL A 45 -7.41 -5.19 3.32
C VAL A 45 -8.85 -5.20 2.88
N GLN A 46 -9.26 -6.30 2.25
CA GLN A 46 -10.63 -6.58 1.87
C GLN A 46 -10.94 -8.03 2.27
N HIS A 47 -12.11 -8.28 2.88
CA HIS A 47 -12.48 -9.62 3.37
C HIS A 47 -11.42 -10.28 4.26
N ASP A 48 -10.85 -9.49 5.18
CA ASP A 48 -9.79 -9.93 6.12
C ASP A 48 -8.48 -10.42 5.47
N ALA A 49 -8.31 -10.21 4.16
CA ALA A 49 -7.10 -10.53 3.41
C ALA A 49 -6.41 -9.25 2.92
N ILE A 50 -5.08 -9.21 2.96
CA ILE A 50 -4.30 -8.13 2.34
C ILE A 50 -4.32 -8.37 0.83
N VAL A 51 -4.96 -7.47 0.09
CA VAL A 51 -5.07 -7.55 -1.38
C VAL A 51 -3.98 -6.75 -2.07
N ALA A 52 -3.48 -5.69 -1.44
CA ALA A 52 -2.40 -4.86 -1.96
C ALA A 52 -1.60 -4.22 -0.83
N TYR A 53 -0.40 -3.75 -1.18
CA TYR A 53 0.38 -2.83 -0.36
C TYR A 53 0.58 -1.53 -1.12
N VAL A 54 0.40 -0.42 -0.44
CA VAL A 54 0.58 0.93 -0.99
C VAL A 54 1.71 1.60 -0.23
N ASP A 55 2.76 1.99 -0.93
CA ASP A 55 3.85 2.80 -0.37
C ASP A 55 3.84 4.22 -0.95
N SER A 56 4.69 5.10 -0.44
CA SER A 56 4.78 6.49 -0.89
C SER A 56 5.16 6.62 -2.37
N GLY A 57 5.99 5.71 -2.89
CA GLY A 57 6.38 5.67 -4.31
C GLY A 57 5.21 5.31 -5.21
N ALA A 58 4.40 4.32 -4.80
CA ALA A 58 3.17 3.93 -5.47
C ALA A 58 2.17 5.08 -5.48
N VAL A 59 1.99 5.81 -4.37
CA VAL A 59 1.12 6.99 -4.33
C VAL A 59 1.62 8.07 -5.29
N GLY A 60 2.93 8.34 -5.35
CA GLY A 60 3.51 9.29 -6.28
C GLY A 60 3.26 8.93 -7.76
N GLN A 61 3.47 7.66 -8.13
CA GLN A 61 3.18 7.17 -9.48
C GLN A 61 1.69 7.23 -9.81
N LEU A 62 0.83 6.89 -8.84
CA LEU A 62 -0.62 6.95 -9.01
C LEU A 62 -1.12 8.40 -9.14
N SER A 63 -0.46 9.37 -8.51
CA SER A 63 -0.75 10.80 -8.71
C SER A 63 -0.50 11.22 -10.16
N GLU A 64 0.65 10.84 -10.72
CA GLU A 64 0.99 11.13 -12.13
C GLU A 64 -0.01 10.44 -13.07
N GLN A 65 -0.30 9.16 -12.85
CA GLN A 65 -1.27 8.41 -13.66
C GLN A 65 -2.69 8.99 -13.55
N GLU A 66 -3.11 9.42 -12.36
CA GLU A 66 -4.43 10.01 -12.17
C GLU A 66 -4.55 11.33 -12.95
N LYS A 67 -3.49 12.14 -13.00
CA LYS A 67 -3.43 13.38 -13.80
C LYS A 67 -3.52 13.09 -15.29
N GLU A 68 -2.83 12.06 -15.78
CA GLU A 68 -2.91 11.65 -17.19
C GLU A 68 -4.33 11.18 -17.56
N VAL A 69 -5.01 10.45 -16.67
CA VAL A 69 -6.33 9.88 -16.93
C VAL A 69 -7.46 10.90 -16.74
N LYS A 70 -7.39 11.73 -15.69
CA LYS A 70 -8.48 12.66 -15.30
C LYS A 70 -8.25 14.11 -15.73
N GLY A 71 -7.08 14.43 -16.31
CA GLY A 71 -6.78 15.75 -16.85
C GLY A 71 -6.78 16.88 -15.81
N GLU A 72 -7.27 18.07 -16.20
CA GLU A 72 -7.20 19.31 -15.41
C GLU A 72 -7.82 19.23 -14.00
N ALA A 73 -8.78 18.33 -13.78
CA ALA A 73 -9.43 18.17 -12.47
C ALA A 73 -8.50 17.56 -11.41
N ALA A 74 -7.58 16.69 -11.82
CA ALA A 74 -6.53 16.14 -10.96
C ALA A 74 -5.29 17.04 -10.93
N ALA A 75 -4.98 17.73 -12.04
CA ALA A 75 -3.82 18.63 -12.13
C ALA A 75 -3.92 19.90 -11.25
N LYS A 76 -5.13 20.26 -10.78
CA LYS A 76 -5.32 21.36 -9.81
C LYS A 76 -5.04 20.96 -8.35
N ARG A 77 -4.81 19.68 -8.07
CA ARG A 77 -4.43 19.17 -6.74
C ARG A 77 -2.91 19.13 -6.61
N ASP A 78 -2.44 19.22 -5.36
CA ASP A 78 -1.02 19.05 -4.97
C ASP A 78 -0.33 17.96 -5.80
N ASP A 79 0.87 18.25 -6.29
CA ASP A 79 1.45 17.51 -7.41
C ASP A 79 1.77 16.05 -7.11
N GLN A 80 1.79 15.69 -5.83
CA GLN A 80 2.16 14.38 -5.34
C GLN A 80 1.01 13.64 -4.65
N ALA A 81 -0.22 14.13 -4.72
CA ALA A 81 -1.35 13.52 -4.03
C ALA A 81 -2.27 12.74 -4.98
N ALA A 82 -2.50 11.45 -4.69
CA ALA A 82 -3.46 10.60 -5.39
C ALA A 82 -4.77 10.52 -4.61
N SER A 83 -5.92 10.55 -5.28
CA SER A 83 -7.20 10.36 -4.60
C SER A 83 -7.31 8.95 -4.02
N LEU A 84 -7.93 8.83 -2.83
CA LEU A 84 -8.07 7.53 -2.18
C LEU A 84 -8.88 6.55 -3.06
N ASP A 85 -9.91 7.03 -3.73
CA ASP A 85 -10.69 6.23 -4.69
C ASP A 85 -9.82 5.73 -5.86
N PHE A 86 -8.92 6.54 -6.41
CA PHE A 86 -8.00 6.10 -7.47
C PHE A 86 -7.01 5.05 -6.98
N VAL A 87 -6.47 5.20 -5.77
CA VAL A 87 -5.58 4.21 -5.14
C VAL A 87 -6.29 2.88 -4.87
N LEU A 88 -7.54 2.91 -4.42
CA LEU A 88 -8.33 1.68 -4.23
C LEU A 88 -8.66 1.02 -5.58
N ASN A 89 -9.03 1.80 -6.58
CA ASN A 89 -9.30 1.29 -7.93
C ASN A 89 -8.05 0.63 -8.56
N SER A 90 -6.85 1.20 -8.36
CA SER A 90 -5.61 0.61 -8.87
C SER A 90 -5.21 -0.68 -8.14
N ALA A 91 -5.64 -0.83 -6.89
CA ALA A 91 -5.55 -2.09 -6.12
C ALA A 91 -6.61 -3.14 -6.54
N GLY A 92 -7.44 -2.86 -7.56
CA GLY A 92 -8.50 -3.74 -8.04
C GLY A 92 -9.82 -3.63 -7.28
N ILE A 93 -9.91 -2.68 -6.33
CA ILE A 93 -11.10 -2.47 -5.49
C ILE A 93 -11.99 -1.42 -6.15
N THR A 94 -12.98 -1.88 -6.91
CA THR A 94 -13.88 -1.01 -7.69
C THR A 94 -15.27 -0.85 -7.08
N ALA A 95 -15.61 -1.71 -6.13
CA ALA A 95 -16.88 -1.69 -5.39
C ALA A 95 -16.59 -1.83 -3.90
N TYR A 96 -17.06 -0.84 -3.13
CA TYR A 96 -17.01 -0.81 -1.66
C TYR A 96 -18.04 0.22 -1.16
N SER A 97 -18.62 0.01 0.02
CA SER A 97 -19.48 0.99 0.69
C SER A 97 -18.67 1.94 1.57
N ARG A 98 -17.62 1.42 2.20
CA ARG A 98 -16.86 2.09 3.24
C ARG A 98 -15.39 1.71 3.22
N VAL A 99 -14.55 2.65 3.60
CA VAL A 99 -13.14 2.44 3.93
C VAL A 99 -12.86 2.93 5.34
N GLU A 100 -12.25 2.08 6.16
CA GLU A 100 -11.75 2.43 7.48
C GLU A 100 -10.23 2.60 7.38
N ILE A 101 -9.75 3.77 7.75
CA ILE A 101 -8.34 4.13 7.69
C ILE A 101 -7.78 4.18 9.11
N GLY A 102 -6.82 3.31 9.42
CA GLY A 102 -6.14 3.29 10.71
C GLY A 102 -4.96 4.26 10.76
N ASP A 103 -4.75 4.91 11.90
CA ASP A 103 -3.55 5.70 12.20
C ASP A 103 -2.51 4.83 12.91
N ILE A 104 -1.24 4.91 12.51
CA ILE A 104 -0.14 4.22 13.21
C ILE A 104 0.11 4.78 14.61
N ALA A 105 -0.07 6.09 14.78
CA ALA A 105 0.19 6.73 16.06
C ALA A 105 -0.88 6.38 17.11
N ASP A 106 -2.08 5.99 16.67
CA ASP A 106 -3.22 5.68 17.53
C ASP A 106 -4.08 4.59 16.89
N ASN A 107 -3.75 3.33 17.19
CA ASN A 107 -4.42 2.16 16.61
C ASN A 107 -5.91 2.05 16.97
N ASP A 108 -6.36 2.72 18.04
CA ASP A 108 -7.76 2.75 18.45
C ASP A 108 -8.54 3.86 17.71
N ASN A 109 -7.83 4.80 17.09
CA ASN A 109 -8.41 5.86 16.29
C ASN A 109 -8.40 5.47 14.81
N SER A 110 -9.57 5.06 14.31
CA SER A 110 -9.79 4.81 12.89
C SER A 110 -10.78 5.81 12.32
N LEU A 111 -10.50 6.27 11.10
CA LEU A 111 -11.40 7.12 10.35
C LEU A 111 -12.23 6.25 9.40
N SER A 112 -13.53 6.16 9.63
CA SER A 112 -14.45 5.50 8.70
C SER A 112 -15.01 6.52 7.71
N LEU A 113 -14.75 6.30 6.42
CA LEU A 113 -15.28 7.10 5.31
C LEU A 113 -16.20 6.26 4.43
N THR A 114 -17.36 6.81 4.09
CA THR A 114 -18.18 6.27 2.99
C THR A 114 -17.45 6.44 1.66
N ARG A 115 -17.89 5.71 0.62
CA ARG A 115 -17.34 5.89 -0.73
C ARG A 115 -17.37 7.35 -1.23
N GLN A 116 -18.43 8.09 -0.93
CA GLN A 116 -18.57 9.49 -1.33
C GLN A 116 -17.57 10.40 -0.60
N GLU A 117 -17.26 10.11 0.65
CA GLU A 117 -16.25 10.83 1.43
C GLU A 117 -14.83 10.42 1.03
N ALA A 118 -14.61 9.14 0.73
CA ALA A 118 -13.35 8.61 0.23
C ALA A 118 -12.92 9.29 -1.10
N ALA A 119 -13.88 9.63 -1.96
CA ALA A 119 -13.62 10.36 -3.21
C ALA A 119 -13.13 11.81 -3.00
N LYS A 120 -13.31 12.37 -1.80
CA LYS A 120 -12.94 13.74 -1.44
C LYS A 120 -11.61 13.84 -0.70
N VAL A 121 -11.02 12.71 -0.33
CA VAL A 121 -9.73 12.67 0.38
C VAL A 121 -8.64 12.16 -0.54
N VAL A 122 -7.40 12.52 -0.21
CA VAL A 122 -6.21 12.16 -0.98
C VAL A 122 -5.17 11.54 -0.06
N LEU A 123 -4.39 10.62 -0.62
CA LEU A 123 -3.18 10.10 -0.04
C LEU A 123 -2.00 10.92 -0.57
N ARG A 124 -1.15 11.39 0.34
CA ARG A 124 0.07 12.14 0.00
C ARG A 124 1.30 11.42 0.55
N PRO A 125 2.35 11.24 -0.26
CA PRO A 125 3.61 10.68 0.20
C PRO A 125 4.31 11.66 1.16
N GLY A 126 4.79 11.12 2.27
CA GLY A 126 5.71 11.79 3.19
C GLY A 126 7.15 11.68 2.70
N THR A 127 8.01 12.59 3.17
CA THR A 127 9.45 12.60 2.83
C THR A 127 10.24 11.47 3.49
N ASP A 128 9.66 10.81 4.49
CA ASP A 128 10.19 9.67 5.24
C ASP A 128 9.71 8.30 4.71
N GLY A 129 9.00 8.31 3.57
CA GLY A 129 8.43 7.12 2.96
C GLY A 129 7.05 6.74 3.49
N THR A 130 6.48 7.51 4.43
CA THR A 130 5.12 7.27 4.93
C THR A 130 4.05 7.82 3.99
N VAL A 131 2.79 7.54 4.29
CA VAL A 131 1.64 8.10 3.57
C VAL A 131 0.71 8.79 4.55
N SER A 132 0.29 10.01 4.25
CA SER A 132 -0.70 10.77 5.01
C SER A 132 -2.03 10.83 4.27
N LEU A 133 -3.14 10.92 5.01
CA LEU A 133 -4.48 11.18 4.47
C LEU A 133 -4.85 12.65 4.69
N LEU A 134 -5.27 13.32 3.62
CA LEU A 134 -5.65 14.74 3.66
C LEU A 134 -7.06 14.95 3.07
N ALA A 135 -7.72 16.02 3.52
CA ALA A 135 -8.94 16.55 2.94
C ALA A 135 -8.66 17.89 2.22
N PRO A 136 -8.47 17.88 0.88
CA PRO A 136 -8.16 19.10 0.13
C PRO A 136 -9.27 20.14 0.20
N GLU A 137 -10.53 19.70 0.22
CA GLU A 137 -11.70 20.58 0.33
C GLU A 137 -11.76 21.36 1.66
N GLN A 138 -10.96 20.95 2.66
CA GLN A 138 -10.86 21.61 3.97
C GLN A 138 -9.53 22.40 4.11
N GLY A 139 -8.92 22.82 2.99
CA GLY A 139 -7.65 23.53 2.99
C GLY A 139 -6.45 22.61 3.31
N ASP A 140 -6.43 21.43 2.70
CA ASP A 140 -5.41 20.39 2.92
C ASP A 140 -5.24 19.99 4.39
N LYS A 141 -6.35 19.94 5.13
CA LYS A 141 -6.35 19.44 6.50
C LYS A 141 -5.86 18.00 6.52
N VAL A 142 -4.81 17.74 7.29
CA VAL A 142 -4.33 16.38 7.57
C VAL A 142 -5.35 15.68 8.47
N LEU A 143 -5.95 14.62 7.95
CA LEU A 143 -6.92 13.78 8.67
C LEU A 143 -6.21 12.66 9.43
N ILE A 144 -5.24 12.01 8.79
CA ILE A 144 -4.38 10.98 9.39
C ILE A 144 -2.94 11.30 8.98
N LYS A 145 -2.06 11.41 9.98
CA LYS A 145 -0.67 11.79 9.74
C LYS A 145 0.12 10.64 9.12
N ILE A 146 -0.05 9.43 9.64
CA ILE A 146 0.61 8.22 9.14
C ILE A 146 -0.45 7.14 8.99
N VAL A 147 -0.82 6.84 7.76
CA VAL A 147 -1.77 5.79 7.45
C VAL A 147 -1.12 4.43 7.74
N GLY A 148 -1.74 3.65 8.63
CA GLY A 148 -1.26 2.33 9.01
C GLY A 148 -1.93 1.20 8.25
N LYS A 149 -3.19 1.36 7.86
CA LYS A 149 -3.98 0.34 7.17
C LYS A 149 -5.20 0.95 6.50
N LEU A 150 -5.60 0.38 5.36
CA LEU A 150 -6.87 0.66 4.70
C LEU A 150 -7.73 -0.61 4.75
N TYR A 151 -8.81 -0.61 5.52
CA TYR A 151 -9.79 -1.69 5.53
C TYR A 151 -10.98 -1.31 4.67
N VAL A 152 -11.28 -2.14 3.68
CA VAL A 152 -12.36 -1.90 2.72
C VAL A 152 -13.50 -2.86 3.01
N ALA A 153 -14.69 -2.29 3.18
CA ALA A 153 -15.94 -3.02 3.39
C ALA A 153 -16.92 -2.76 2.24
N ASP A 154 -17.69 -3.79 1.89
CA ASP A 154 -18.68 -3.79 0.80
C ASP A 154 -19.93 -2.97 1.09
#